data_AF-A0A438VDH9-F1
#
_entry.id   AF-A0A438VDH9-F1
#
_cell.length_a   1.000
_cell.length_b   1.000
_cell.length_c   1.000
_cell.angle_alpha   90.00
_cell.angle_beta   90.00
_cell.angle_gamma   90.00
#
_symmetry.space_group_name_H-M   'P 1'
#
loop_
_entity.id
_entity.type
_entity.pdbx_description
1 polymer ?
#
loop_
_entity_poly.entity_id
_entity_poly.type
_entity_poly.pdbx_seq_one_letter_code
_entity_poly.pdbx_strand_id
1 'polypeptide(L)' 'PLNDESITMTYSQALEEVLKTLKAFSPEFHKIASKAIKEGWVDSHPKDFKQGGAFSHGGVPSAHPYVL' A
#
# COMPACT_ATOMS: atom_id res chain seq x y z
N PRO A 1 -4.45 -26.32 3.19
CA PRO A 1 -3.05 -25.90 3.42
C PRO A 1 -2.76 -24.61 2.64
N LEU A 2 -2.16 -23.61 3.28
CA LEU A 2 -1.52 -22.52 2.54
C LEU A 2 -0.32 -23.15 1.83
N ASN A 3 -0.24 -23.03 0.51
CA ASN A 3 0.91 -23.51 -0.25
C ASN A 3 2.12 -22.62 0.12
N ASP A 4 3.28 -23.21 0.41
CA ASP A 4 4.54 -22.49 0.71
C ASP A 4 5.22 -21.92 -0.56
N GLU A 5 4.48 -21.80 -1.66
CA GLU A 5 4.99 -21.23 -2.90
C GLU A 5 5.17 -19.72 -2.74
N SER A 6 6.43 -19.28 -2.67
CA SER A 6 6.77 -17.87 -2.66
C SER A 6 6.83 -17.33 -4.09
N ILE A 7 5.98 -16.34 -4.38
CA ILE A 7 6.04 -15.57 -5.62
C ILE A 7 6.84 -14.31 -5.35
N THR A 8 7.92 -14.11 -6.11
CA THR A 8 8.65 -12.84 -6.09
C THR A 8 7.96 -11.86 -7.02
N MET A 9 7.64 -10.67 -6.51
CA MET A 9 7.02 -9.60 -7.29
C MET A 9 7.72 -8.27 -6.99
N THR A 10 7.86 -7.44 -8.02
CA THR A 10 8.32 -6.07 -7.84
C THR A 10 7.28 -5.25 -7.10
N TYR A 11 7.70 -4.18 -6.43
CA TYR A 11 6.77 -3.26 -5.77
C TYR A 11 5.70 -2.72 -6.73
N SER A 12 6.08 -2.42 -7.98
CA SER A 12 5.12 -1.93 -8.99
C SER A 12 4.06 -2.98 -9.34
N GLN A 13 4.45 -4.25 -9.49
CA GLN A 13 3.51 -5.34 -9.77
C GLN A 13 2.57 -5.58 -8.59
N ALA A 14 3.10 -5.53 -7.36
CA ALA A 14 2.28 -5.65 -6.16
C ALA A 14 1.24 -4.53 -6.06
N LEU A 15 1.64 -3.27 -6.33
CA LEU A 15 0.70 -2.14 -6.36
C LEU A 15 -0.37 -2.28 -7.44
N GLU A 16 -0.01 -2.77 -8.63
CA GLU A 16 -0.97 -2.99 -9.71
C GLU A 16 -2.04 -4.02 -9.31
N GLU A 17 -1.64 -5.17 -8.76
CA GLU A 17 -2.58 -6.20 -8.31
C GLU A 17 -3.45 -5.72 -7.14
N VAL A 18 -2.88 -4.95 -6.20
CA VAL A 18 -3.65 -4.32 -5.11
C VAL A 18 -4.69 -3.36 -5.68
N LEU A 19 -4.30 -2.47 -6.60
CA LEU A 19 -5.24 -1.51 -7.20
C LEU A 19 -6.32 -2.20 -8.02
N LYS A 20 -5.97 -3.21 -8.82
CA LYS A 20 -6.92 -4.03 -9.57
C LYS A 20 -7.94 -4.70 -8.65
N THR A 21 -7.48 -5.29 -7.55
CA THR A 21 -8.33 -5.93 -6.54
C THR A 21 -9.24 -4.92 -5.87
N LEU A 22 -8.71 -3.77 -5.43
CA LEU A 22 -9.50 -2.70 -4.83
C LEU A 22 -10.53 -2.12 -5.80
N LYS A 23 -10.20 -2.03 -7.10
CA LYS A 23 -11.14 -1.54 -8.12
C LYS A 23 -12.32 -2.48 -8.30
N ALA A 24 -12.08 -3.79 -8.30
CA ALA A 24 -13.12 -4.81 -8.36
C ALA A 24 -13.99 -4.84 -7.10
N PHE A 25 -13.39 -4.55 -5.93
CA PHE A 25 -14.09 -4.53 -4.66
C PHE A 25 -14.91 -3.24 -4.44
N SER A 26 -14.28 -2.07 -4.63
CA SER A 26 -14.87 -0.75 -4.44
C SER A 26 -14.14 0.30 -5.28
N PRO A 27 -14.78 0.86 -6.32
CA PRO A 27 -14.20 1.92 -7.15
C PRO A 27 -13.75 3.14 -6.35
N GLU A 28 -14.47 3.48 -5.27
CA GLU A 28 -14.09 4.59 -4.39
C GLU A 28 -12.81 4.26 -3.60
N PHE A 29 -12.68 3.03 -3.10
CA PHE A 29 -11.47 2.65 -2.38
C PHE A 29 -10.25 2.60 -3.31
N HIS A 30 -10.42 2.11 -4.53
CA HIS A 30 -9.39 2.23 -5.57
C HIS A 30 -8.96 3.67 -5.78
N LYS A 31 -9.90 4.61 -5.90
CA LYS A 31 -9.58 6.04 -6.09
C LYS A 31 -8.77 6.61 -4.92
N ILE A 32 -9.11 6.26 -3.68
CA ILE A 32 -8.37 6.68 -2.47
C ILE A 32 -6.96 6.07 -2.47
N ALA A 33 -6.83 4.77 -2.73
CA ALA A 33 -5.54 4.10 -2.75
C ALA A 33 -4.62 4.61 -3.89
N SER A 34 -5.17 4.83 -5.09
CA SER A 34 -4.44 5.43 -6.21
C SER A 34 -3.93 6.82 -5.87
N LYS A 35 -4.74 7.64 -5.18
CA LYS A 35 -4.31 8.95 -4.69
C LYS A 35 -3.17 8.82 -3.69
N ALA A 36 -3.28 7.91 -2.73
CA ALA A 36 -2.26 7.68 -1.71
C ALA A 36 -0.89 7.32 -2.30
N ILE A 37 -0.87 6.42 -3.28
CA ILE A 37 0.35 6.03 -3.98
C ILE A 37 0.93 7.22 -4.75
N LYS A 38 0.09 7.95 -5.49
CA LYS A 38 0.53 9.10 -6.30
C LYS A 38 1.08 10.24 -5.45
N GLU A 39 0.50 10.48 -4.29
CA GLU A 39 0.87 11.59 -3.39
C GLU A 39 1.93 11.19 -2.36
N GLY A 40 2.50 9.98 -2.45
CA GLY A 40 3.62 9.55 -1.60
C GLY A 40 3.22 9.23 -0.16
N TRP A 41 1.97 8.83 0.08
CA TRP A 41 1.47 8.46 1.42
C TRP A 41 1.87 7.03 1.83
N VAL A 42 2.57 6.30 0.96
CA VAL A 42 3.06 4.94 1.18
C VAL A 42 4.57 4.93 1.02
N ASP A 43 5.30 4.72 2.11
CA ASP A 43 6.75 4.60 2.10
C ASP A 43 7.16 3.14 2.20
N SER A 44 7.38 2.50 1.07
CA SER A 44 7.57 1.05 1.00
C SER A 44 9.01 0.56 1.11
N HIS A 45 10.00 1.36 0.71
CA HIS A 45 11.37 0.87 0.58
C HIS A 45 12.14 1.01 1.91
N PRO A 46 12.94 0.01 2.30
CA PRO A 46 13.88 0.15 3.41
C PRO A 46 14.85 1.30 3.17
N LYS A 47 15.20 2.02 4.24
CA LYS A 47 16.19 3.11 4.24
C LYS A 47 16.98 3.05 5.54
N ASP A 48 18.20 3.58 5.52
CA ASP A 48 19.03 3.67 6.72
C ASP A 48 18.27 4.35 7.85
N PHE A 49 18.32 3.75 9.04
CA PHE A 49 17.64 4.21 10.26
C PHE A 49 16.10 4.26 10.18
N LYS A 50 15.46 3.78 9.11
CA LYS A 50 14.00 3.64 9.04
C LYS A 50 13.53 2.49 9.93
N GLN A 51 12.44 2.71 10.66
CA GLN A 51 11.81 1.67 11.47
C GLN A 51 11.40 0.48 10.58
N GLY A 52 11.74 -0.75 10.99
CA GLY A 52 11.32 -1.97 10.31
C GLY A 52 9.89 -2.37 10.67
N GLY A 53 9.27 -3.21 9.84
CA GLY A 53 7.87 -3.66 9.99
C GLY A 53 6.95 -3.03 8.95
N ALA A 54 5.64 -3.08 9.20
CA ALA A 54 4.61 -2.44 8.37
C ALA A 54 3.53 -1.83 9.27
N PHE A 55 3.21 -0.55 9.07
CA PHE A 55 2.31 0.20 9.95
C PHE A 55 1.32 1.06 9.18
N SER A 56 0.14 1.26 9.75
CA SER A 56 -0.85 2.23 9.28
C SER A 56 -1.08 3.28 10.36
N HIS A 57 -1.04 4.55 9.97
CA HIS A 57 -1.33 5.66 10.87
C HIS A 57 -2.51 6.48 10.34
N GLY A 58 -3.60 6.49 11.10
CA GLY A 58 -4.71 7.42 10.89
C GLY A 58 -4.38 8.76 11.56
N GLY A 59 -4.35 9.83 10.77
CA GLY A 59 -4.16 11.19 11.29
C GLY A 59 -5.47 11.83 11.81
N VAL A 60 -5.46 13.15 11.95
CA VAL A 60 -6.67 13.95 12.15
C VAL A 60 -7.55 13.94 10.89
N PRO A 61 -8.86 14.26 10.95
CA PRO A 61 -9.74 14.22 9.77
C PRO A 61 -9.28 15.07 8.57
N SER A 62 -8.48 16.11 8.82
CA SER A 62 -7.89 16.95 7.78
C SER A 62 -6.58 16.42 7.20
N ALA A 63 -5.97 15.41 7.83
CA ALA A 63 -4.73 14.78 7.40
C ALA A 63 -5.02 13.49 6.64
N HIS A 64 -4.20 13.22 5.63
CA HIS A 64 -4.28 11.95 4.91
C HIS A 64 -3.70 10.80 5.75
N PRO A 65 -4.18 9.57 5.58
CA PRO A 65 -3.57 8.40 6.20
C PRO A 65 -2.16 8.16 5.64
N TYR A 66 -1.33 7.42 6.39
CA TYR A 66 0.03 7.07 5.97
C TYR A 66 0.32 5.59 6.23
N VAL A 67 1.05 4.97 5.30
CA VAL A 67 1.54 3.59 5.41
C VAL A 67 3.06 3.61 5.40
N LEU A 68 3.66 2.99 6.44
CA LEU A 68 5.11 2.80 6.59
C LEU A 68 5.50 1.35 6.35
#